data_AF-A0A8K0G814-F1
#
_entry.id   AF-A0A8K0G814-F1
#
_cell.length_a   1.000
_cell.length_b   1.000
_cell.length_c   1.000
_cell.angle_alpha   90.00
_cell.angle_beta   90.00
_cell.angle_gamma   90.00
#
_symmetry.space_group_name_H-M   'P 1'
#
loop_
_entity.id
_entity.type
_entity.pdbx_description
1 polymer ?
#
loop_
_entity_poly.entity_id
_entity_poly.type
_entity_poly.pdbx_seq_one_letter_code
_entity_poly.pdbx_strand_id
1 'polypeptide(L)'
;MYNAVPVVGIPFRSDQRGNLRRMERRQIAKVVNYRNMTVENLLGTIKEVLSNPVYSKNIKALSKRFKDQPLAPLSKAIFWIEYVIRHGSAEHLVLAARDMDAYATANLDIMAVFLTSIAGIYLAYLFLPTGCRLAFEMLRNHIQAK
;
A
#
# COMPACT_ATOMS: atom_id res chain seq x y z
N MET A 1 -19.08 7.09 -5.35
CA MET A 1 -19.54 6.17 -4.27
C MET A 1 -20.84 6.66 -3.63
N TYR A 2 -20.93 7.93 -3.20
CA TYR A 2 -22.13 8.47 -2.53
C TYR A 2 -23.46 8.23 -3.29
N ASN A 3 -23.53 8.52 -4.59
CA ASN A 3 -24.77 8.40 -5.36
C ASN A 3 -25.16 6.97 -5.78
N ALA A 4 -24.38 5.95 -5.40
CA ALA A 4 -24.67 4.56 -5.75
C ALA A 4 -24.79 4.30 -7.28
N VAL A 5 -24.05 5.02 -8.11
CA VAL A 5 -24.05 4.87 -9.58
C VAL A 5 -22.76 4.16 -10.02
N PRO A 6 -22.83 3.06 -10.79
CA PRO A 6 -21.66 2.40 -11.33
C PRO A 6 -20.99 3.26 -12.43
N VAL A 7 -19.69 3.06 -12.65
CA VAL A 7 -18.89 3.98 -13.47
C VAL A 7 -18.25 3.28 -14.67
N VAL A 8 -18.38 3.86 -15.85
CA VAL A 8 -17.47 3.59 -16.98
C VAL A 8 -16.34 4.60 -16.90
N GLY A 9 -15.13 4.12 -16.60
CA GLY A 9 -13.97 4.98 -16.34
C GLY A 9 -13.00 5.04 -17.51
N ILE A 10 -12.59 6.24 -17.90
CA ILE A 10 -11.60 6.48 -18.97
C ILE A 10 -10.39 7.21 -18.36
N PRO A 11 -9.36 6.50 -17.86
CA PRO A 11 -8.26 7.13 -17.13
C PRO A 11 -7.25 7.80 -18.05
N PHE A 12 -7.03 9.10 -17.89
CA PHE A 12 -6.03 9.83 -18.68
C PHE A 12 -4.67 9.91 -17.99
N ARG A 13 -4.63 10.38 -16.73
CA ARG A 13 -3.39 10.64 -15.98
C ARG A 13 -3.55 10.40 -14.47
N SER A 14 -2.41 10.40 -13.78
CA SER A 14 -2.30 10.45 -12.32
C SER A 14 -3.00 9.29 -11.59
N ASP A 15 -3.69 9.61 -10.50
CA ASP A 15 -4.34 8.70 -9.57
C ASP A 15 -5.56 7.99 -10.17
N GLN A 16 -6.16 8.53 -11.23
CA GLN A 16 -7.33 7.93 -11.91
C GLN A 16 -7.09 6.47 -12.27
N ARG A 17 -5.89 6.12 -12.76
CA ARG A 17 -5.54 4.72 -13.09
C ARG A 17 -5.62 3.81 -11.88
N GLY A 18 -5.07 4.24 -10.74
CA GLY A 18 -5.09 3.47 -9.50
C GLY A 18 -6.49 3.37 -8.91
N ASN A 19 -7.23 4.49 -8.91
CA ASN A 19 -8.59 4.57 -8.38
C ASN A 19 -9.54 3.70 -9.19
N LEU A 20 -9.49 3.77 -10.53
CA LEU A 20 -10.33 2.95 -11.40
C LEU A 20 -9.99 1.45 -11.30
N ARG A 21 -8.72 1.07 -11.21
CA ARG A 21 -8.34 -0.33 -10.93
C ARG A 21 -8.90 -0.84 -9.60
N ARG A 22 -8.93 0.00 -8.56
CA ARG A 22 -9.55 -0.36 -7.27
C ARG A 22 -11.07 -0.49 -7.40
N MET A 23 -11.72 0.35 -8.20
CA MET A 23 -13.16 0.28 -8.47
C MET A 23 -13.54 -0.95 -9.30
N GLU A 24 -12.74 -1.30 -10.31
CA GLU A 24 -12.95 -2.48 -11.14
C GLU A 24 -12.77 -3.78 -10.36
N ARG A 25 -11.75 -3.87 -9.47
CA ARG A 25 -11.61 -5.00 -8.53
C ARG A 25 -12.80 -5.16 -7.58
N ARG A 26 -13.52 -4.08 -7.29
CA ARG A 26 -14.76 -4.10 -6.50
C ARG A 26 -16.01 -4.35 -7.36
N GLN A 27 -15.84 -4.52 -8.68
CA GLN A 27 -16.90 -4.66 -9.66
C GLN A 27 -17.97 -3.55 -9.54
N ILE A 28 -17.52 -2.31 -9.35
CA ILE A 28 -18.39 -1.11 -9.32
C ILE A 28 -18.08 -0.15 -10.46
N ALA A 29 -17.10 -0.49 -11.27
CA ALA A 29 -16.72 0.23 -12.47
C ALA A 29 -16.14 -0.72 -13.51
N LYS A 30 -16.13 -0.28 -14.77
CA LYS A 30 -15.41 -0.91 -15.87
C LYS A 30 -14.49 0.11 -16.52
N VAL A 31 -13.26 -0.28 -16.84
CA VAL A 31 -12.25 0.64 -17.37
C VAL A 31 -12.12 0.50 -18.89
N VAL A 32 -12.18 1.64 -19.59
CA VAL A 32 -11.88 1.73 -21.02
C VAL A 32 -10.61 2.54 -21.19
N ASN A 33 -9.59 1.96 -21.81
CA ASN A 33 -8.33 2.65 -22.02
C ASN A 33 -8.45 3.61 -23.21
N TYR A 34 -8.23 4.89 -22.96
CA TYR A 34 -8.39 5.95 -23.96
C TYR A 34 -7.48 5.78 -25.20
N ARG A 35 -6.37 5.04 -25.08
CA ARG A 35 -5.40 4.86 -26.19
C ARG A 35 -5.87 3.88 -27.25
N ASN A 36 -6.74 2.94 -26.89
CA ASN A 36 -7.24 1.88 -27.76
C ASN A 36 -8.78 1.79 -27.71
N MET A 37 -9.42 2.92 -27.40
CA MET A 37 -10.87 3.01 -27.33
C MET A 37 -11.46 3.14 -28.74
N THR A 38 -12.48 2.33 -29.02
CA THR A 38 -13.34 2.47 -30.20
C THR A 38 -14.78 2.73 -29.77
N VAL A 39 -15.63 3.16 -30.71
CA VAL A 39 -17.06 3.39 -30.44
C VAL A 39 -17.73 2.09 -30.00
N GLU A 40 -17.40 0.97 -30.65
CA GLU A 40 -17.98 -0.35 -30.39
C GLU A 40 -17.62 -0.84 -28.99
N ASN A 41 -16.34 -0.73 -28.60
CA ASN A 41 -15.88 -1.14 -27.28
C ASN A 41 -16.50 -0.26 -26.17
N LEU A 42 -16.53 1.06 -26.37
CA LEU A 42 -17.13 1.97 -25.40
C LEU A 42 -18.64 1.69 -25.23
N LEU A 43 -19.37 1.55 -26.35
CA LEU A 43 -20.81 1.25 -26.33
C LEU A 43 -21.08 -0.12 -25.69
N GLY A 44 -20.27 -1.13 -26.02
CA GLY A 44 -20.35 -2.46 -25.40
C GLY A 44 -20.14 -2.40 -23.90
N THR A 45 -19.14 -1.64 -23.44
CA THR A 45 -18.85 -1.43 -22.03
C THR A 45 -20.00 -0.72 -21.30
N ILE A 46 -20.60 0.31 -21.91
CA ILE A 46 -21.77 1.00 -21.35
C ILE A 46 -22.94 0.02 -21.20
N LYS A 47 -23.24 -0.76 -22.24
CA LYS A 47 -24.29 -1.79 -22.21
C LYS A 47 -24.04 -2.85 -21.15
N GLU A 48 -22.79 -3.29 -20.97
CA GLU A 48 -22.40 -4.23 -19.92
C GLU A 48 -22.70 -3.66 -18.52
N VAL A 49 -22.26 -2.43 -18.24
CA VAL A 49 -22.44 -1.80 -16.94
C VAL A 49 -23.92 -1.57 -16.62
N LEU A 50 -24.75 -1.27 -17.63
CA LEU A 50 -26.19 -1.10 -17.47
C LEU A 50 -26.95 -2.42 -17.28
N SER A 51 -26.55 -3.47 -17.97
CA SER A 51 -27.28 -4.75 -17.99
C SER A 51 -26.85 -5.72 -16.89
N ASN A 52 -25.59 -5.67 -16.46
CA ASN A 52 -25.07 -6.57 -15.43
C ASN A 52 -25.41 -6.05 -14.02
N PRO A 53 -26.28 -6.73 -13.25
CA PRO A 53 -26.74 -6.26 -11.95
C PRO A 53 -25.64 -6.22 -10.89
N VAL A 54 -24.52 -6.93 -11.09
CA VAL A 54 -23.37 -6.94 -10.15
C VAL A 54 -22.88 -5.52 -9.88
N TYR A 55 -22.77 -4.69 -10.92
CA TYR A 55 -22.30 -3.31 -10.78
C TYR A 55 -23.21 -2.48 -9.87
N SER A 56 -24.52 -2.53 -10.12
CA SER A 56 -25.54 -1.83 -9.33
C SER A 56 -25.63 -2.36 -7.89
N LYS A 57 -25.59 -3.68 -7.70
CA LYS A 57 -25.62 -4.32 -6.38
C LYS A 57 -24.42 -3.89 -5.54
N ASN A 58 -23.22 -3.97 -6.10
CA ASN A 58 -21.99 -3.69 -5.37
C ASN A 58 -21.84 -2.21 -5.05
N ILE A 59 -22.20 -1.30 -5.97
CA ILE A 59 -22.09 0.14 -5.71
C ILE A 59 -23.14 0.61 -4.69
N LYS A 60 -24.34 0.01 -4.66
CA LYS A 60 -25.35 0.28 -3.61
C LYS A 60 -24.88 -0.19 -2.25
N ALA A 61 -24.33 -1.40 -2.15
CA ALA A 61 -23.75 -1.91 -0.90
C ALA A 61 -22.59 -1.02 -0.41
N LEU A 62 -21.71 -0.60 -1.32
CA LEU A 62 -20.62 0.31 -0.98
C LEU A 62 -21.12 1.70 -0.59
N SER A 63 -22.13 2.24 -1.28
CA SER A 63 -22.74 3.53 -0.93
C SER A 63 -23.35 3.51 0.46
N LYS A 64 -24.05 2.42 0.83
CA LYS A 64 -24.61 2.23 2.17
C LYS A 64 -23.50 2.32 3.22
N ARG A 65 -22.42 1.54 3.07
CA ARG A 65 -21.26 1.58 3.98
C ARG A 65 -20.56 2.94 4.00
N PHE A 66 -20.50 3.62 2.85
CA PHE A 66 -19.86 4.92 2.75
C PHE A 66 -20.64 6.01 3.48
N LYS A 67 -21.98 5.95 3.45
CA LYS A 67 -22.85 6.90 4.16
C LYS A 67 -23.03 6.57 5.64
N ASP A 68 -22.76 5.34 6.02
CA ASP A 68 -22.80 4.85 7.40
C ASP A 68 -21.59 5.39 8.19
N GLN A 69 -21.66 6.68 8.54
CA GLN A 69 -20.66 7.38 9.32
C GLN A 69 -21.35 8.15 10.45
N PRO A 70 -20.75 8.23 11.64
CA PRO A 70 -21.38 8.84 12.82
C PRO A 70 -21.58 10.36 12.71
N LEU A 71 -20.84 11.02 11.81
CA LEU A 71 -20.91 12.46 11.60
C LEU A 71 -21.12 12.76 10.12
N ALA A 72 -22.00 13.73 9.84
CA ALA A 72 -22.15 14.30 8.51
C ALA A 72 -20.81 14.92 8.03
N PRO A 73 -20.53 14.93 6.72
CA PRO A 73 -19.26 15.43 6.19
C PRO A 73 -18.91 16.85 6.65
N LEU A 74 -19.90 17.75 6.70
CA LEU A 74 -19.72 19.13 7.15
C LEU A 74 -19.36 19.19 8.65
N SER A 75 -20.12 18.50 9.51
CA SER A 75 -19.84 18.44 10.95
C SER A 75 -18.46 17.85 11.24
N LYS A 76 -18.06 16.83 10.48
CA LYS A 76 -16.71 16.26 10.56
C LYS A 76 -15.63 17.28 10.17
N ALA A 77 -15.85 18.07 9.12
CA ALA A 77 -14.91 19.11 8.72
C ALA A 77 -14.77 20.20 9.79
N ILE A 78 -15.89 20.68 10.33
CA ILE A 78 -15.91 21.65 11.44
C ILE A 78 -15.14 21.11 12.64
N PHE A 79 -15.40 19.86 13.03
CA PHE A 79 -14.69 19.22 14.14
C PHE A 79 -13.16 19.25 13.95
N TRP A 80 -12.65 18.91 12.76
CA TRP A 80 -11.20 18.91 12.51
C TRP A 80 -10.61 20.32 12.45
N ILE A 81 -11.34 21.30 11.90
CA ILE A 81 -10.92 22.71 11.92
C ILE A 81 -10.79 23.19 13.37
N GLU A 82 -11.80 22.98 14.20
CA GLU A 82 -11.75 23.36 15.60
C GLU A 82 -10.69 22.56 16.38
N TYR A 83 -10.46 21.30 16.02
CA TYR A 83 -9.43 20.47 16.64
C TYR A 83 -8.04 21.09 16.46
N VAL A 84 -7.73 21.53 15.24
CA VAL A 84 -6.50 22.26 14.93
C VAL A 84 -6.46 23.56 15.73
N ILE A 85 -7.52 24.37 15.71
CA ILE A 85 -7.56 25.63 16.49
C ILE A 85 -7.29 25.40 17.99
N ARG A 86 -7.86 24.36 18.59
CA ARG A 86 -7.65 24.01 20.01
C ARG A 86 -6.24 23.52 20.34
N HIS A 87 -5.54 22.92 19.38
CA HIS A 87 -4.25 22.25 19.61
C HIS A 87 -3.09 22.83 18.77
N GLY A 88 -3.27 24.00 18.16
CA GLY A 88 -2.27 24.60 17.28
C GLY A 88 -2.14 23.89 15.92
N SER A 89 -0.93 23.77 15.39
CA SER A 89 -0.67 23.17 14.06
C SER A 89 -1.12 21.70 13.93
N ALA A 90 -1.48 21.04 15.04
CA ALA A 90 -1.76 19.60 15.11
C ALA A 90 -0.65 18.77 14.41
N GLU A 91 0.61 19.16 14.63
CA GLU A 91 1.79 18.52 14.04
C GLU A 91 1.84 17.01 14.31
N HIS A 92 1.31 16.56 15.44
CA HIS A 92 1.19 15.14 15.77
C HIS A 92 0.24 14.34 14.87
N LEU A 93 -0.64 15.00 14.10
CA LEU A 93 -1.49 14.36 13.09
C LEU A 93 -0.84 14.32 11.70
N VAL A 94 0.26 15.06 11.52
CA VAL A 94 1.02 15.02 10.28
C VAL A 94 1.81 13.71 10.23
N LEU A 95 1.79 13.05 9.08
CA LEU A 95 2.63 11.88 8.84
C LEU A 95 4.10 12.27 8.99
N ALA A 96 4.85 11.58 9.86
CA ALA A 96 6.30 11.76 9.99
C ALA A 96 7.01 11.61 8.64
N ALA A 97 6.50 10.73 7.76
CA ALA A 97 6.99 10.53 6.40
C ALA A 97 6.94 11.77 5.50
N ARG A 98 6.23 12.85 5.87
CA ARG A 98 6.20 14.10 5.10
C ARG A 98 7.57 14.76 5.06
N ASP A 99 8.30 14.70 6.17
CA ASP A 99 9.56 15.41 6.37
C ASP A 99 10.78 14.46 6.30
N MET A 100 10.57 13.22 5.87
CA MET A 100 11.61 12.19 5.73
C MET A 100 12.19 12.17 4.32
N ASP A 101 13.49 11.87 4.22
CA ASP A 101 14.13 11.62 2.94
C ASP A 101 13.54 10.40 2.21
N ALA A 102 13.68 10.38 0.89
CA ALA A 102 13.10 9.33 0.04
C ALA A 102 13.59 7.92 0.41
N TYR A 103 14.85 7.76 0.85
CA TYR A 103 15.39 6.46 1.24
C TYR A 103 14.79 5.94 2.55
N ALA A 104 14.53 6.83 3.51
CA ALA A 104 13.92 6.48 4.79
C ALA A 104 12.42 6.23 4.61
N THR A 105 11.74 7.04 3.79
CA THR A 105 10.33 6.80 3.41
C THR A 105 10.16 5.46 2.67
N ALA A 106 11.18 5.02 1.94
CA ALA A 106 11.23 3.72 1.26
C ALA A 106 11.73 2.57 2.16
N ASN A 107 12.07 2.82 3.44
CA ASN A 107 12.61 1.84 4.39
C ASN A 107 13.89 1.12 3.92
N LEU A 108 14.73 1.79 3.13
CA LEU A 108 15.97 1.19 2.60
C LEU A 108 17.00 0.93 3.70
N ASP A 109 17.03 1.79 4.71
CA ASP A 109 17.82 1.65 5.94
C ASP A 109 17.45 0.38 6.72
N ILE A 110 16.16 0.15 6.93
CA ILE A 110 15.64 -1.05 7.60
C ILE A 110 15.98 -2.31 6.79
N MET A 111 15.80 -2.26 5.47
CA MET A 111 16.15 -3.37 4.59
C MET A 111 17.64 -3.69 4.64
N ALA A 112 18.50 -2.65 4.67
CA ALA A 112 19.94 -2.83 4.82
C ALA A 112 20.29 -3.57 6.12
N VAL A 113 19.69 -3.17 7.26
CA VAL A 113 19.91 -3.84 8.56
C VAL A 113 19.51 -5.33 8.51
N PHE A 114 18.37 -5.67 7.91
CA PHE A 114 17.96 -7.07 7.76
C PHE A 114 18.93 -7.86 6.87
N LEU A 115 19.32 -7.31 5.72
CA LEU A 115 20.23 -7.97 4.79
C LEU A 115 21.62 -8.18 5.43
N THR A 116 22.17 -7.18 6.11
CA THR A 116 23.47 -7.31 6.79
C THR A 116 23.41 -8.29 7.95
N SER A 117 22.30 -8.33 8.69
CA SER A 117 22.10 -9.29 9.79
C SER A 117 22.03 -10.72 9.27
N ILE A 118 21.25 -10.98 8.22
CA ILE A 118 21.15 -12.30 7.59
C ILE A 118 22.50 -12.73 7.03
N ALA A 119 23.19 -11.85 6.31
CA ALA A 119 24.52 -12.13 5.78
C ALA A 119 25.53 -12.43 6.91
N GLY A 120 25.50 -11.66 7.99
CA GLY A 120 26.35 -11.88 9.16
C GLY A 120 26.10 -13.24 9.83
N ILE A 121 24.83 -13.62 10.02
CA ILE A 121 24.46 -14.93 10.57
C ILE A 121 24.92 -16.06 9.64
N TYR A 122 24.74 -15.89 8.32
CA TYR A 122 25.17 -16.88 7.34
C TYR A 122 26.69 -17.07 7.33
N LEU A 123 27.46 -15.98 7.34
CA LEU A 123 28.92 -16.03 7.45
C LEU A 123 29.36 -16.65 8.77
N ALA A 124 28.72 -16.28 9.89
CA ALA A 124 28.97 -16.88 11.19
C ALA A 124 28.77 -18.41 11.13
N TYR A 125 27.65 -18.87 10.60
CA TYR A 125 27.36 -20.30 10.43
C TYR A 125 28.42 -21.03 9.59
N LEU A 126 28.92 -20.43 8.52
CA LEU A 126 29.95 -21.04 7.66
C LEU A 126 31.33 -21.09 8.31
N PHE A 127 31.75 -20.04 9.00
CA PHE A 127 33.14 -19.87 9.44
C PHE A 127 33.39 -20.20 10.92
N LEU A 128 32.38 -20.16 11.79
CA LEU A 128 32.54 -20.55 13.20
C LEU A 128 32.98 -22.02 13.38
N PRO A 129 32.39 -23.02 12.70
CA PRO A 129 32.77 -24.42 12.91
C PRO A 129 34.21 -24.69 12.47
N THR A 130 34.64 -24.11 11.36
CA THR A 130 36.01 -24.21 10.82
C THR A 130 37.02 -23.51 11.73
N GLY A 131 36.68 -22.32 12.23
CA GLY A 131 37.49 -21.61 13.22
C GLY A 131 37.65 -22.38 14.53
N CYS A 132 36.55 -22.94 15.07
CA CYS A 132 36.59 -23.77 16.28
C CYS A 132 37.42 -25.04 16.08
N ARG A 133 37.34 -25.69 14.90
CA ARG A 133 38.17 -26.86 14.58
C ARG A 133 39.66 -26.51 14.56
N LEU A 134 40.06 -25.47 13.83
CA LEU A 134 41.46 -25.04 13.78
C LEU A 134 42.00 -24.64 15.16
N ALA A 135 41.21 -23.93 15.96
CA ALA A 135 41.58 -23.58 17.33
C ALA A 135 41.79 -24.83 18.22
N PHE A 136 40.90 -25.82 18.11
CA PHE A 136 41.03 -27.09 18.83
C PHE A 136 42.27 -27.89 18.38
N GLU A 137 42.56 -27.93 17.08
CA GLU A 137 43.76 -28.60 16.55
C GLU A 137 45.05 -27.92 17.01
N MET A 138 45.11 -26.59 17.02
CA MET A 138 46.26 -25.85 17.54
C MET A 138 46.47 -26.11 19.04
N LEU A 139 45.40 -26.11 19.84
CA LEU A 139 45.47 -26.39 21.27
C LEU A 139 45.95 -27.82 21.55
N ARG A 140 45.42 -28.80 20.80
CA ARG A 140 45.82 -30.21 20.88
C ARG A 140 47.31 -30.39 20.55
N ASN A 141 47.78 -29.76 19.48
CA ASN A 141 49.18 -29.84 19.07
C ASN A 141 50.11 -29.19 20.12
N HIS A 142 49.70 -28.09 20.75
CA HIS A 142 50.47 -27.44 21.81
C HIS A 142 50.58 -28.31 23.08
N ILE A 143 49.52 -29.03 23.44
CA ILE A 143 49.53 -29.95 24.60
C ILE A 143 50.41 -31.16 24.33
N GLN A 144 50.42 -31.71 23.12
CA GLN A 144 51.26 -32.87 22.76
C GLN A 144 52.74 -32.54 22.57
N ALA A 145 53.09 -31.27 22.36
CA ALA A 145 54.47 -30.81 22.21
C ALA A 145 55.19 -30.54 23.55
N LYS A 146 54.47 -30.67 24.68
CA LYS A 146 55.01 -30.65 26.04
C LYS A 146 55.09 -32.06 26.60
#